data_AF-A0A2V9XVG4-F1
#
_entry.id   AF-A0A2V9XVG4-F1
#
_cell.length_a   1.000
_cell.length_b   1.000
_cell.length_c   1.000
_cell.angle_alpha   90.00
_cell.angle_beta   90.00
_cell.angle_gamma   90.00
#
_symmetry.space_group_name_H-M   'P 1'
#
loop_
_entity.id
_entity.type
_entity.pdbx_description
1 polymer ?
#
loop_
_entity_poly.entity_id
_entity_poly.type
_entity_poly.pdbx_seq_one_letter_code
_entity_poly.pdbx_strand_id
1 'polypeptide(L)'
;MVVSAALGVVSIALVAAQTAARKPNGAVLREPFTQKLKIDKDHYSEERYERRIPYVSENEVYLFLGDKFGVNVTVRDGRIVSVSYQPDLAKADVWFKFEQPPELPGGVGMTLAIENKMKHGLSMEAKMSVPNKKEEIQTSILPVKAGKNGLETWPHAISQLVLGNLQLTKDSADEPKK
;
A
#
# COMPACT_ATOMS: atom_id res chain seq x y z
N MET A 1 -70.44 15.32 32.50
CA MET A 1 -69.10 15.37 33.12
C MET A 1 -68.29 14.25 32.50
N VAL A 2 -67.47 14.55 31.49
CA VAL A 2 -66.69 13.53 30.76
C VAL A 2 -65.23 13.95 30.87
N VAL A 3 -64.45 13.17 31.61
CA VAL A 3 -63.02 13.37 31.82
C VAL A 3 -62.31 12.69 30.65
N SER A 4 -61.65 13.48 29.79
CA SER A 4 -60.76 12.96 28.74
C SER A 4 -59.34 12.89 29.29
N ALA A 5 -58.79 11.67 29.35
CA ALA A 5 -57.40 11.42 29.69
C ALA A 5 -56.53 11.56 28.43
N ALA A 6 -55.50 12.41 28.50
CA ALA A 6 -54.50 12.54 27.45
C ALA A 6 -53.31 11.59 27.73
N LEU A 7 -53.05 10.65 26.82
CA LEU A 7 -51.81 9.87 26.80
C LEU A 7 -50.68 10.72 26.19
N GLY A 8 -49.61 10.95 26.97
CA GLY A 8 -48.37 11.55 26.49
C GLY A 8 -47.48 10.50 25.80
N VAL A 9 -46.97 10.83 24.62
CA VAL A 9 -45.98 10.03 23.89
C VAL A 9 -44.60 10.64 24.14
N VAL A 10 -43.71 9.91 24.82
CA VAL A 10 -42.29 10.28 24.98
C VAL A 10 -41.54 9.80 23.73
N SER A 11 -41.08 10.74 22.91
CA SER A 11 -40.22 10.42 21.77
C SER A 11 -38.76 10.36 22.22
N ILE A 12 -38.16 9.17 22.17
CA ILE A 12 -36.73 8.97 22.37
C ILE A 12 -36.04 9.28 21.04
N ALA A 13 -35.29 10.38 20.98
CA ALA A 13 -34.48 10.73 19.83
C ALA A 13 -33.21 9.86 19.81
N LEU A 14 -33.10 8.99 18.80
CA LEU A 14 -31.87 8.25 18.49
C LEU A 14 -30.83 9.23 17.94
N VAL A 15 -29.75 9.47 18.68
CA VAL A 15 -28.59 10.19 18.16
C VAL A 15 -27.81 9.24 17.26
N ALA A 16 -28.01 9.36 15.95
CA ALA A 16 -27.13 8.72 14.97
C ALA A 16 -25.78 9.44 15.00
N ALA A 17 -24.74 8.75 15.50
CA ALA A 17 -23.37 9.19 15.36
C ALA A 17 -23.03 9.28 13.86
N GLN A 18 -22.88 10.49 13.34
CA GLN A 18 -22.40 10.72 11.98
C GLN A 18 -20.95 10.29 11.91
N THR A 19 -20.70 9.08 11.39
CA THR A 19 -19.40 8.75 10.81
C THR A 19 -19.19 9.67 9.63
N ALA A 20 -18.39 10.72 9.83
CA ALA A 20 -17.97 11.58 8.74
C ALA A 20 -17.24 10.73 7.70
N ALA A 21 -17.91 10.45 6.59
CA ALA A 21 -17.30 9.87 5.40
C ALA A 21 -16.19 10.83 4.95
N ARG A 22 -14.93 10.43 5.18
CA ARG A 22 -13.77 11.10 4.60
C ARG A 22 -13.95 11.05 3.08
N LYS A 23 -14.12 12.21 2.45
CA LYS A 23 -13.98 12.33 1.00
C LYS A 23 -12.58 11.81 0.63
N PRO A 24 -12.44 10.82 -0.27
CA PRO A 24 -11.13 10.47 -0.78
C PRO A 24 -10.59 11.71 -1.49
N ASN A 25 -9.44 12.22 -1.05
CA ASN A 25 -8.60 13.04 -1.94
C ASN A 25 -8.39 12.18 -3.19
N GLY A 26 -8.83 12.67 -4.35
CA GLY A 26 -8.97 11.85 -5.57
C GLY A 26 -7.73 11.01 -5.82
N ALA A 27 -7.90 9.68 -5.83
CA ALA A 27 -6.79 8.77 -6.02
C ALA A 27 -6.07 9.09 -7.34
N VAL A 28 -4.74 9.16 -7.30
CA VAL A 28 -3.94 9.32 -8.52
C VAL A 28 -3.92 7.97 -9.23
N LEU A 29 -4.39 7.97 -10.48
CA LEU A 29 -4.56 6.75 -11.27
C LEU A 29 -3.48 6.64 -12.35
N ARG A 30 -3.07 5.41 -12.64
CA ARG A 30 -2.28 5.06 -13.83
C ARG A 30 -3.14 5.18 -15.07
N GLU A 31 -2.53 5.62 -16.16
CA GLU A 31 -3.11 5.40 -17.48
C GLU A 31 -3.13 3.90 -17.82
N PRO A 32 -4.07 3.44 -18.66
CA PRO A 32 -4.11 2.05 -19.12
C PRO A 32 -2.77 1.60 -19.71
N PHE A 33 -2.24 0.46 -19.27
CA PHE A 33 -0.90 0.00 -19.65
C PHE A 33 -0.91 -1.49 -20.02
N THR A 34 0.17 -1.95 -20.65
CA THR A 34 0.43 -3.37 -20.90
C THR A 34 1.63 -3.77 -20.06
N GLN A 35 1.45 -4.75 -19.19
CA GLN A 35 2.53 -5.32 -18.42
C GLN A 35 3.10 -6.53 -19.17
N LYS A 36 4.42 -6.55 -19.33
CA LYS A 36 5.15 -7.67 -19.94
C LYS A 36 6.17 -8.21 -18.93
N LEU A 37 5.93 -9.41 -18.43
CA LEU A 37 6.73 -10.07 -17.40
C LEU A 37 7.46 -11.27 -17.99
N LYS A 38 8.75 -11.40 -17.72
CA LYS A 38 9.46 -12.65 -18.02
C LYS A 38 9.06 -13.69 -16.98
N ILE A 39 8.56 -14.85 -17.39
CA ILE A 39 8.06 -15.89 -16.47
C ILE A 39 8.96 -17.13 -16.41
N ASP A 40 9.75 -17.35 -17.46
CA ASP A 40 10.83 -18.32 -17.51
C ASP A 40 11.89 -17.84 -18.51
N LYS A 41 12.85 -18.70 -18.89
CA LYS A 41 13.95 -18.31 -19.77
C LYS A 41 13.50 -17.78 -21.14
N ASP A 42 12.42 -18.35 -21.68
CA ASP A 42 12.02 -18.21 -23.08
C ASP A 42 10.63 -17.55 -23.24
N HIS A 43 9.83 -17.48 -22.17
CA HIS A 43 8.45 -16.99 -22.22
C HIS A 43 8.23 -15.70 -21.42
N TYR A 44 7.25 -14.94 -21.92
CA TYR A 44 6.71 -13.75 -21.28
C TYR A 44 5.20 -13.90 -21.08
N SER A 45 4.72 -13.43 -19.93
CA SER A 45 3.31 -13.14 -19.73
C SER A 45 3.04 -11.69 -20.12
N GLU A 46 2.03 -11.46 -20.94
CA GLU A 46 1.55 -10.13 -21.29
C GLU A 46 0.10 -9.95 -20.83
N GLU A 47 -0.15 -8.91 -20.05
CA GLU A 47 -1.49 -8.57 -19.57
C GLU A 47 -1.77 -7.09 -19.84
N ARG A 48 -2.96 -6.82 -20.39
CA ARG A 48 -3.44 -5.49 -20.74
C ARG A 48 -4.42 -5.01 -19.68
N TYR A 49 -4.07 -3.91 -19.01
CA TYR A 49 -4.95 -3.26 -18.04
C TYR A 49 -5.65 -2.07 -18.69
N GLU A 50 -6.88 -2.29 -19.16
CA GLU A 50 -7.70 -1.24 -19.80
C GLU A 50 -8.28 -0.24 -18.79
N ARG A 51 -8.44 -0.68 -17.53
CA ARG A 51 -8.94 0.18 -16.45
C ARG A 51 -7.78 0.97 -15.85
N ARG A 52 -8.09 2.20 -15.44
CA ARG A 52 -7.18 3.02 -14.65
C ARG A 52 -7.04 2.46 -13.24
N ILE A 53 -5.81 2.21 -12.80
CA ILE A 53 -5.50 1.58 -11.51
C ILE A 53 -4.82 2.61 -10.59
N PRO A 54 -5.25 2.80 -9.34
CA PRO A 54 -4.62 3.75 -8.43
C PRO A 54 -3.19 3.34 -8.04
N TYR A 55 -2.31 4.32 -7.86
CA TYR A 55 -1.01 4.08 -7.21
C TYR A 55 -1.18 3.78 -5.73
N VAL A 56 -2.09 4.52 -5.08
CA VAL A 56 -2.46 4.37 -3.68
C VAL A 56 -3.98 4.46 -3.55
N SER A 57 -4.59 3.54 -2.82
CA SER A 57 -6.03 3.56 -2.49
C SER A 57 -6.21 2.92 -1.12
N GLU A 58 -7.08 3.48 -0.28
CA GLU A 58 -7.39 2.92 1.05
C GLU A 58 -6.15 2.64 1.94
N ASN A 59 -5.10 3.45 1.80
CA ASN A 59 -3.77 3.28 2.44
C ASN A 59 -2.96 2.07 1.97
N GLU A 60 -3.39 1.40 0.90
CA GLU A 60 -2.61 0.37 0.21
C GLU A 60 -1.82 0.98 -0.94
N VAL A 61 -0.60 0.49 -1.14
CA VAL A 61 0.28 0.86 -2.24
C VAL A 61 0.29 -0.28 -3.25
N TYR A 62 -0.10 0.01 -4.49
CA TYR A 62 -0.13 -0.97 -5.57
C TYR A 62 1.12 -0.78 -6.42
N LEU A 63 1.85 -1.86 -6.69
CA LEU A 63 3.10 -1.85 -7.45
C LEU A 63 3.02 -2.85 -8.61
N PHE A 64 3.42 -2.39 -9.79
CA PHE A 64 3.61 -3.19 -11.00
C PHE A 64 5.07 -3.14 -11.44
N LEU A 65 5.45 -4.05 -12.35
CA LEU A 65 6.81 -4.07 -12.90
C LEU A 65 7.19 -2.70 -13.49
N GLY A 66 8.33 -2.17 -13.07
CA GLY A 66 8.88 -0.89 -13.53
C GLY A 66 8.42 0.31 -12.72
N ASP A 67 7.49 0.14 -11.77
CA ASP A 67 7.05 1.23 -10.91
C ASP A 67 8.22 1.73 -10.05
N LYS A 68 8.36 3.06 -10.03
CA LYS A 68 9.24 3.79 -9.12
C LYS A 68 8.56 5.08 -8.68
N PHE A 69 8.10 5.13 -7.44
CA PHE A 69 7.43 6.30 -6.89
C PHE A 69 7.50 6.32 -5.36
N GLY A 70 7.16 7.47 -4.79
CA GLY A 70 7.10 7.70 -3.36
C GLY A 70 5.69 7.78 -2.80
N VAL A 71 5.59 7.74 -1.48
CA VAL A 71 4.36 8.06 -0.76
C VAL A 71 4.65 9.04 0.37
N ASN A 72 3.66 9.86 0.67
CA ASN A 72 3.63 10.67 1.88
C ASN A 72 2.73 10.01 2.91
N VAL A 73 3.20 9.95 4.15
CA VAL A 73 2.59 9.23 5.27
C VAL A 73 2.16 10.24 6.32
N THR A 74 0.84 10.33 6.57
CA THR A 74 0.31 11.15 7.65
C THR A 74 0.22 10.33 8.92
N VAL A 75 0.90 10.79 9.97
CA VAL A 75 0.85 10.19 11.32
C VAL A 75 0.01 11.08 12.24
N ARG A 76 -0.89 10.46 13.02
CA ARG A 76 -1.61 11.09 14.13
C ARG A 76 -1.66 10.12 15.31
N ASP A 77 -1.39 10.62 16.51
CA ASP A 77 -1.39 9.84 17.75
C ASP A 77 -0.57 8.54 17.65
N GLY A 78 0.61 8.63 17.02
CA GLY A 78 1.52 7.50 16.84
C GLY A 78 1.04 6.42 15.85
N ARG A 79 0.02 6.70 15.04
CA ARG A 79 -0.53 5.79 14.03
C ARG A 79 -0.53 6.41 12.65
N ILE A 80 -0.32 5.59 11.63
CA ILE A 80 -0.49 6.00 10.24
C ILE A 80 -1.99 6.10 9.96
N VAL A 81 -2.45 7.29 9.57
CA VAL A 81 -3.88 7.56 9.29
C VAL A 81 -4.16 7.88 7.83
N SER A 82 -3.12 8.08 7.02
CA SER A 82 -3.23 8.26 5.58
C SER A 82 -1.90 7.96 4.88
N VAL A 83 -1.98 7.30 3.74
CA VAL A 83 -0.90 7.16 2.76
C VAL A 83 -1.37 7.82 1.47
N SER A 84 -0.50 8.57 0.80
CA SER A 84 -0.84 9.29 -0.44
C SER A 84 0.31 9.21 -1.44
N TYR A 85 -0.02 9.18 -2.73
CA TYR A 85 0.96 9.12 -3.81
C TYR A 85 1.84 10.38 -3.86
N GLN A 86 3.14 10.20 -4.06
CA GLN A 86 4.14 11.25 -4.23
C GLN A 86 5.10 10.89 -5.38
N PRO A 87 4.99 11.51 -6.57
CA PRO A 87 5.88 11.20 -7.68
C PRO A 87 7.31 11.73 -7.48
N ASP A 88 7.49 12.79 -6.68
CA ASP A 88 8.81 13.37 -6.40
C ASP A 88 9.49 12.64 -5.25
N LEU A 89 10.44 11.75 -5.59
CA LEU A 89 11.15 10.91 -4.61
C LEU A 89 11.89 11.73 -3.56
N ALA A 90 12.31 12.96 -3.86
CA ALA A 90 13.00 13.82 -2.89
C ALA A 90 12.04 14.33 -1.80
N LYS A 91 10.74 14.44 -2.12
CA LYS A 91 9.68 14.91 -1.21
C LYS A 91 8.92 13.77 -0.53
N ALA A 92 9.16 12.53 -0.94
CA ALA A 92 8.49 11.36 -0.38
C ALA A 92 9.01 11.01 1.02
N ASP A 93 8.11 10.56 1.88
CA ASP A 93 8.47 9.99 3.19
C ASP A 93 9.04 8.58 3.04
N VAL A 94 8.51 7.81 2.08
CA VAL A 94 8.96 6.47 1.73
C VAL A 94 8.92 6.34 0.21
N TRP A 95 9.88 5.68 -0.42
CA TRP A 95 9.75 5.32 -1.84
C TRP A 95 9.99 3.85 -2.10
N PHE A 96 9.39 3.40 -3.21
CA PHE A 96 9.39 2.02 -3.68
C PHE A 96 9.91 1.97 -5.13
N LYS A 97 10.67 0.93 -5.44
CA LYS A 97 11.02 0.55 -6.81
C LYS A 97 10.79 -0.94 -6.96
N PHE A 98 9.95 -1.33 -7.92
CA PHE A 98 9.63 -2.73 -8.18
C PHE A 98 10.07 -3.13 -9.58
N GLU A 99 11.00 -4.07 -9.66
CA GLU A 99 11.69 -4.41 -10.91
C GLU A 99 11.95 -5.90 -11.07
N GLN A 100 12.30 -6.29 -12.30
CA GLN A 100 12.76 -7.64 -12.66
C GLN A 100 14.21 -7.52 -13.16
N PRO A 101 15.21 -7.54 -12.26
CA PRO A 101 16.60 -7.37 -12.64
C PRO A 101 17.08 -8.52 -13.52
N PRO A 102 17.75 -8.26 -14.66
CA PRO A 102 18.28 -9.31 -15.52
C PRO A 102 19.39 -10.14 -14.87
N GLU A 103 20.00 -9.64 -13.79
CA GLU A 103 21.09 -10.29 -13.06
C GLU A 103 20.60 -11.43 -12.16
N LEU A 104 19.31 -11.48 -11.83
CA LEU A 104 18.75 -12.59 -11.06
C LEU A 104 18.73 -13.86 -11.92
N PRO A 105 18.82 -15.06 -11.31
CA PRO A 105 18.80 -16.33 -12.04
C PRO A 105 17.64 -16.40 -13.06
N GLY A 106 17.99 -16.62 -14.33
CA GLY A 106 17.03 -16.67 -15.44
C GLY A 106 16.41 -15.32 -15.86
N GLY A 107 16.69 -14.24 -15.14
CA GLY A 107 16.06 -12.92 -15.32
C GLY A 107 14.57 -12.91 -14.97
N VAL A 108 14.11 -13.85 -14.14
CA VAL A 108 12.69 -14.04 -13.80
C VAL A 108 12.34 -13.44 -12.45
N GLY A 109 13.30 -13.41 -11.52
CA GLY A 109 13.08 -12.94 -10.17
C GLY A 109 12.65 -11.47 -10.10
N MET A 110 11.95 -11.12 -9.04
CA MET A 110 11.47 -9.77 -8.79
C MET A 110 12.20 -9.18 -7.58
N THR A 111 12.43 -7.86 -7.62
CA THR A 111 13.04 -7.11 -6.53
C THR A 111 12.18 -5.93 -6.15
N LEU A 112 11.96 -5.75 -4.85
CA LEU A 112 11.40 -4.53 -4.27
C LEU A 112 12.51 -3.82 -3.49
N ALA A 113 12.87 -2.61 -3.92
CA ALA A 113 13.66 -1.70 -3.11
C ALA A 113 12.73 -0.71 -2.40
N ILE A 114 13.02 -0.48 -1.12
CA ILE A 114 12.28 0.45 -0.26
C ILE A 114 13.29 1.41 0.37
N GLU A 115 13.01 2.70 0.41
CA GLU A 115 13.73 3.65 1.25
C GLU A 115 12.74 4.32 2.19
N ASN A 116 12.97 4.18 3.49
CA ASN A 116 12.21 4.85 4.53
C ASN A 116 12.96 6.10 5.00
N LYS A 117 12.48 7.28 4.63
CA LYS A 117 13.05 8.58 5.04
C LYS A 117 12.42 9.11 6.33
N MET A 118 11.45 8.42 6.90
CA MET A 118 10.80 8.79 8.15
C MET A 118 11.75 8.59 9.35
N LYS A 119 11.40 9.25 10.46
CA LYS A 119 12.10 9.09 11.75
C LYS A 119 11.72 7.81 12.52
N HIS A 120 10.69 7.11 12.04
CA HIS A 120 10.20 5.87 12.62
C HIS A 120 10.46 4.72 11.65
N GLY A 121 10.73 3.53 12.18
CA GLY A 121 10.70 2.34 11.36
C GLY A 121 9.28 2.05 10.86
N LEU A 122 9.20 1.28 9.79
CA LEU A 122 7.96 0.98 9.07
C LEU A 122 7.83 -0.52 8.86
N SER A 123 6.73 -1.11 9.31
CA SER A 123 6.31 -2.47 8.96
C SER A 123 5.10 -2.40 8.03
N MET A 124 4.96 -3.40 7.17
CA MET A 124 3.85 -3.53 6.24
C MET A 124 3.54 -5.00 5.97
N GLU A 125 2.31 -5.28 5.60
CA GLU A 125 1.92 -6.56 5.02
C GLU A 125 2.00 -6.49 3.51
N ALA A 126 2.24 -7.63 2.88
CA ALA A 126 2.30 -7.72 1.43
C ALA A 126 1.45 -8.87 0.91
N LYS A 127 0.77 -8.60 -0.20
CA LYS A 127 0.10 -9.61 -1.03
C LYS A 127 0.65 -9.53 -2.43
N MET A 128 0.81 -10.67 -3.08
CA MET A 128 1.30 -10.77 -4.44
C MET A 128 0.34 -11.54 -5.32
N SER A 129 0.11 -11.02 -6.52
CA SER A 129 -0.48 -11.76 -7.63
C SER A 129 0.65 -12.31 -8.48
N VAL A 130 0.58 -13.59 -8.85
CA VAL A 130 1.58 -14.22 -9.72
C VAL A 130 0.92 -14.62 -11.04
N PRO A 131 1.66 -14.61 -12.16
CA PRO A 131 1.11 -15.01 -13.45
C PRO A 131 0.42 -16.38 -13.40
N ASN A 132 -0.72 -16.50 -14.07
CA ASN A 132 -1.52 -17.72 -14.19
C ASN A 132 -2.13 -18.25 -12.87
N LYS A 133 -2.13 -17.47 -11.78
CA LYS A 133 -2.91 -17.75 -10.57
C LYS A 133 -4.00 -16.70 -10.40
N LYS A 134 -5.17 -17.15 -9.96
CA LYS A 134 -6.35 -16.29 -9.75
C LYS A 134 -6.37 -15.64 -8.37
N GLU A 135 -5.59 -16.16 -7.43
CA GLU A 135 -5.64 -15.76 -6.02
C GLU A 135 -4.42 -14.91 -5.66
N GLU A 136 -4.65 -13.90 -4.83
CA GLU A 136 -3.59 -13.16 -4.15
C GLU A 136 -2.97 -14.03 -3.05
N ILE A 137 -1.65 -14.07 -3.02
CA ILE A 137 -0.88 -14.86 -2.06
C ILE A 137 -0.24 -13.91 -1.06
N GLN A 138 -0.40 -14.17 0.24
CA GLN A 138 0.29 -13.38 1.25
C GLN A 138 1.80 -13.65 1.21
N THR A 139 2.60 -12.60 1.32
CA THR A 139 4.05 -12.67 1.40
C THR A 139 4.57 -11.80 2.54
N SER A 140 5.81 -12.06 2.97
CA SER A 140 6.44 -11.33 4.07
C SER A 140 7.41 -10.30 3.52
N ILE A 141 7.44 -9.12 4.14
CA ILE A 141 8.44 -8.08 3.93
C ILE A 141 9.00 -7.72 5.31
N LEU A 142 10.32 -7.57 5.39
CA LEU A 142 10.98 -7.17 6.63
C LEU A 142 10.66 -5.70 6.95
N PRO A 143 10.47 -5.34 8.24
CA PRO A 143 10.35 -3.95 8.62
C PRO A 143 11.57 -3.13 8.19
N VAL A 144 11.33 -1.94 7.65
CA VAL A 144 12.38 -1.02 7.20
C VAL A 144 12.61 0.02 8.31
N LYS A 145 13.77 -0.02 8.93
CA LYS A 145 14.15 0.91 10.01
C LYS A 145 14.12 2.38 9.56
N ALA A 146 13.99 3.28 10.52
CA ALA A 146 14.01 4.72 10.29
C ALA A 146 15.28 5.17 9.53
N GLY A 147 15.11 5.93 8.45
CA GLY A 147 16.22 6.44 7.63
C GLY A 147 17.03 5.34 6.92
N LYS A 148 16.49 4.13 6.74
CA LYS A 148 17.17 2.99 6.13
C LYS A 148 16.47 2.50 4.86
N ASN A 149 17.18 1.64 4.14
CA ASN A 149 16.70 0.97 2.95
C ASN A 149 16.36 -0.49 3.26
N GLY A 150 15.32 -1.00 2.61
CA GLY A 150 14.95 -2.41 2.55
C GLY A 150 15.12 -2.94 1.13
N LEU A 151 15.43 -4.23 1.04
CA LEU A 151 15.54 -4.94 -0.22
C LEU A 151 14.90 -6.31 -0.05
N GLU A 152 13.87 -6.58 -0.84
CA GLU A 152 13.20 -7.88 -0.90
C GLU A 152 13.39 -8.48 -2.29
N THR A 153 13.51 -9.80 -2.35
CA THR A 153 13.69 -10.51 -3.62
C THR A 153 12.88 -11.81 -3.62
N TRP A 154 12.19 -12.06 -4.73
CA TRP A 154 11.45 -13.29 -4.97
C TRP A 154 12.02 -14.02 -6.19
N PRO A 155 12.12 -15.37 -6.18
CA PRO A 155 12.73 -16.13 -7.27
C PRO A 155 11.79 -16.31 -8.48
N HIS A 156 10.60 -15.70 -8.46
CA HIS A 156 9.58 -15.86 -9.47
C HIS A 156 8.95 -14.51 -9.84
N ALA A 157 8.32 -14.45 -11.02
CA ALA A 157 7.62 -13.28 -11.51
C ALA A 157 6.36 -12.98 -10.68
N ILE A 158 6.10 -11.70 -10.46
CA ILE A 158 4.95 -11.19 -9.71
C ILE A 158 4.25 -10.17 -10.63
N SER A 159 2.97 -10.38 -10.91
CA SER A 159 2.18 -9.44 -11.72
C SER A 159 1.83 -8.18 -10.95
N GLN A 160 1.50 -8.31 -9.67
CA GLN A 160 1.20 -7.17 -8.82
C GLN A 160 1.68 -7.44 -7.40
N LEU A 161 2.22 -6.41 -6.76
CA LEU A 161 2.50 -6.40 -5.33
C LEU A 161 1.64 -5.32 -4.67
N VAL A 162 0.91 -5.68 -3.62
CA VAL A 162 0.09 -4.77 -2.82
C VAL A 162 0.66 -4.71 -1.42
N LEU A 163 1.03 -3.49 -1.00
CA LEU A 163 1.56 -3.22 0.34
C LEU A 163 0.46 -2.56 1.17
N GLY A 164 0.09 -3.18 2.28
CA GLY A 164 -1.02 -2.74 3.13
C GLY A 164 -0.66 -2.80 4.60
N ASN A 165 -1.61 -2.38 5.44
CA ASN A 165 -1.46 -2.37 6.90
C ASN A 165 -0.14 -1.74 7.39
N LEU A 166 0.22 -0.58 6.83
CA LEU A 166 1.44 0.13 7.20
C LEU A 166 1.38 0.59 8.66
N GLN A 167 2.39 0.24 9.44
CA GLN A 167 2.48 0.55 10.87
C GLN A 167 3.86 1.07 11.25
N LEU A 168 3.91 1.98 12.22
CA LEU A 168 5.18 2.44 12.79
C LEU A 168 5.77 1.37 13.70
N THR A 169 7.07 1.14 13.59
CA THR A 169 7.81 0.28 14.53
C THR A 169 8.58 1.12 15.55
N LYS A 170 8.98 0.48 16.66
CA LYS A 170 9.68 1.15 17.77
C LYS A 170 11.14 1.50 17.43
N ASP A 171 11.69 0.91 16.38
CA ASP A 171 13.08 1.12 15.95
C ASP A 171 13.23 2.50 15.30
N SER A 172 13.50 3.51 16.14
CA SER A 172 13.83 4.87 15.74
C SER A 172 15.31 5.01 15.38
N ALA A 173 15.67 6.03 14.60
CA ALA A 173 17.04 6.26 14.15
C ALA A 173 18.03 6.62 15.28
N ASP A 174 17.53 6.90 16.50
CA ASP A 174 18.28 7.47 17.62
C ASP A 174 18.57 6.49 18.76
N GLU A 175 18.51 5.17 18.56
CA GLU A 175 18.93 4.25 19.64
C GLU A 175 20.46 4.34 19.83
N PRO A 176 20.97 4.87 20.96
CA PRO A 176 22.40 4.95 21.19
C PRO A 176 22.93 3.54 21.35
N LYS A 177 24.03 3.23 20.64
CA LYS A 177 24.78 1.99 20.83
C LYS A 177 25.13 1.86 22.31
N LYS A 178 24.60 0.83 22.95
CA LYS A 178 24.95 0.47 24.33
C LYS A 178 26.36 -0.11 24.39
#